data_AF-A0A7X9I7Q7-F1
#
_entry.id   AF-A0A7X9I7Q7-F1
#
_cell.length_a   1.000
_cell.length_b   1.000
_cell.length_c   1.000
_cell.angle_alpha   90.00
_cell.angle_beta   90.00
_cell.angle_gamma   90.00
#
_symmetry.space_group_name_H-M   'P 1'
#
loop_
_entity.id
_entity.type
_entity.pdbx_description
1 polymer ?
#
loop_
_entity_poly.entity_id
_entity_poly.type
_entity_poly.pdbx_seq_one_letter_code
_entity_poly.pdbx_strand_id
1 'polypeptide(L)' 'MKVTGFTFIRNAVKFDYPVVEAIRSILPLCDDFVVAVGNSEDDTEGLIRSIDTGKIKII' A
#
# COMPACT_ATOMS: atom_id res chain seq x y z
N MET A 1 8.13 -12.94 -16.37
CA MET A 1 8.63 -12.98 -14.99
C MET A 1 7.46 -12.57 -14.09
N LYS A 2 7.29 -13.17 -12.90
CA LYS A 2 6.27 -12.73 -11.93
C LYS A 2 6.96 -12.05 -10.76
N VAL A 3 6.69 -10.76 -10.55
CA VAL A 3 7.28 -9.94 -9.49
C VAL A 3 6.17 -9.46 -8.57
N THR A 4 6.24 -9.87 -7.30
CA THR A 4 5.31 -9.42 -6.26
C THR A 4 6.04 -8.47 -5.31
N GLY A 5 5.55 -7.24 -5.23
CA GLY A 5 6.02 -6.28 -4.22
C GLY A 5 5.30 -6.49 -2.90
N PHE A 6 5.93 -6.13 -1.79
CA PHE A 6 5.27 -6.11 -0.49
C PHE A 6 5.76 -4.97 0.38
N THR A 7 4.91 -4.51 1.30
CA THR A 7 5.27 -3.57 2.36
C THR A 7 4.32 -3.73 3.54
N PHE A 8 4.60 -3.03 4.63
CA PHE A 8 3.70 -2.90 5.77
C PHE A 8 3.57 -1.43 6.14
N ILE A 9 2.42 -1.05 6.69
CA ILE A 9 2.17 0.32 7.09
C ILE A 9 1.18 0.37 8.26
N ARG A 10 1.33 1.37 9.11
CA ARG A 10 0.42 1.68 10.20
C ARG A 10 0.37 3.20 10.37
N ASN A 11 -0.81 3.75 10.55
CA ASN A 11 -1.01 5.17 10.86
C ASN A 11 -0.39 6.14 9.82
N ALA A 12 -0.54 5.83 8.53
CA ALA A 12 0.02 6.63 7.43
C ALA A 12 -0.51 8.05 7.37
N VAL A 13 -1.78 8.26 7.71
CA VAL A 13 -2.40 9.59 7.69
C VAL A 13 -1.92 10.41 8.88
N LYS A 14 -1.91 9.81 10.08
CA LYS A 14 -1.48 10.44 11.33
C LYS A 14 -0.01 10.88 11.28
N PHE A 15 0.85 10.08 10.65
CA PHE A 15 2.28 10.35 10.55
C PHE A 15 2.69 11.00 9.22
N ASP A 16 1.73 11.30 8.35
CA ASP A 16 1.96 11.92 7.04
C ASP A 16 3.02 11.16 6.22
N TYR A 17 2.93 9.82 6.22
CA TYR A 17 3.84 8.99 5.43
C TYR A 17 3.48 9.10 3.94
N PRO A 18 4.46 9.29 3.04
CA PRO A 18 4.23 9.35 1.60
C PRO A 18 4.05 7.95 1.00
N VAL A 19 3.12 7.17 1.56
CA VAL A 19 2.90 5.76 1.21
C VAL A 19 2.27 5.62 -0.19
N VAL A 20 1.46 6.60 -0.60
CA VAL A 20 0.83 6.62 -1.92
C VAL A 20 1.88 6.77 -3.02
N GLU A 21 2.79 7.73 -2.87
CA GLU A 21 3.88 7.99 -3.79
C GLU A 21 4.86 6.81 -3.81
N ALA A 22 5.20 6.27 -2.64
CA ALA A 22 6.08 5.12 -2.53
C ALA A 22 5.52 3.90 -3.28
N ILE A 23 4.25 3.54 -3.06
CA ILE A 23 3.61 2.41 -3.75
C ILE A 23 3.49 2.68 -5.26
N ARG A 24 3.06 3.89 -5.66
CA ARG A 24 2.96 4.26 -7.08
C ARG A 24 4.30 4.19 -7.81
N SER A 25 5.41 4.48 -7.13
CA SER A 25 6.74 4.42 -7.75
C SER A 25 7.18 3.00 -8.11
N ILE A 26 6.80 2.01 -7.31
CA ILE A 26 7.22 0.61 -7.47
C ILE A 26 6.18 -0.23 -8.24
N LEU A 27 4.90 0.15 -8.22
CA LEU A 27 3.79 -0.59 -8.85
C LEU A 27 3.98 -0.92 -10.35
N PRO A 28 4.61 -0.08 -11.19
CA PRO A 28 4.87 -0.41 -12.60
C PRO A 28 5.83 -1.59 -12.79
N LEU A 29 6.64 -1.91 -11.79
CA LEU A 29 7.62 -3.00 -11.82
C LEU A 29 7.05 -4.31 -11.27
N CYS A 30 5.84 -4.29 -10.68
CA CYS A 30 5.20 -5.43 -10.05
C CYS A 30 3.97 -5.89 -10.85
N ASP A 31 3.77 -7.20 -10.89
CA ASP A 31 2.54 -7.83 -11.37
C ASP A 31 1.42 -7.65 -10.32
N ASP A 32 1.75 -7.88 -9.05
CA ASP A 32 0.87 -7.75 -7.88
C ASP A 32 1.61 -7.11 -6.70
N PHE A 33 0.88 -6.54 -5.75
CA PHE A 33 1.45 -5.86 -4.59
C PHE A 33 0.68 -6.17 -3.29
N VAL A 34 1.38 -6.56 -2.23
CA VAL A 34 0.77 -6.90 -0.94
C VAL A 34 1.09 -5.84 0.11
N VAL A 35 0.06 -5.29 0.76
CA VAL A 35 0.24 -4.33 1.86
C VAL A 35 -0.31 -4.92 3.14
N ALA A 36 0.57 -5.15 4.11
CA ALA A 36 0.14 -5.49 5.47
C ALA A 36 -0.24 -4.22 6.22
N VAL A 37 -1.54 -4.04 6.49
CA VAL A 37 -2.03 -2.86 7.22
C VAL A 37 -2.14 -3.23 8.70
N GLY A 38 -1.24 -2.66 9.51
CA GLY A 38 -1.29 -2.84 10.96
C GLY A 38 -2.51 -2.15 11.56
N ASN A 39 -2.85 -2.50 12.81
CA ASN A 39 -3.95 -1.88 13.55
C ASN A 39 -3.77 -0.36 13.62
N SER A 40 -4.50 0.35 12.77
CA SER A 40 -4.35 1.79 12.55
C SER A 40 -5.47 2.53 13.27
N GLU A 41 -5.16 3.70 13.82
CA GLU A 41 -6.10 4.61 14.48
C GLU A 41 -6.65 5.67 13.51
N ASP A 42 -6.33 5.54 12.22
CA ASP A 42 -6.68 6.46 11.14
C ASP A 42 -7.12 5.68 9.90
N ASP A 43 -7.43 6.41 8.81
CA ASP A 43 -7.91 5.83 7.56
C ASP A 43 -6.77 5.28 6.65
N THR A 44 -5.72 4.69 7.25
CA THR A 44 -4.61 4.09 6.48
C THR A 44 -5.12 3.03 5.49
N GLU A 45 -6.05 2.17 5.91
CA GLU A 45 -6.58 1.13 5.01
C GLU A 45 -7.32 1.75 3.82
N GLY A 46 -8.19 2.74 4.07
CA GLY A 46 -8.90 3.48 3.02
C GLY A 46 -7.93 4.16 2.04
N LEU A 47 -6.87 4.77 2.58
CA LEU A 47 -5.81 5.38 1.78
C LEU A 47 -5.14 4.36 0.85
N ILE A 48 -4.77 3.17 1.34
CA ILE A 48 -4.15 2.12 0.52
C ILE A 48 -5.13 1.59 -0.53
N ARG A 49 -6.40 1.38 -0.18
CA ARG A 49 -7.45 0.93 -1.12
C ARG A 49 -7.67 1.92 -2.26
N SER A 50 -7.41 3.20 -2.03
CA SER A 50 -7.56 4.25 -3.05
C SER A 50 -6.48 4.25 -4.14
N ILE A 51 -5.38 3.50 -3.96
CA ILE A 51 -4.23 3.54 -4.88
C ILE A 51 -4.51 2.75 -6.16
N ASP A 52 -4.79 1.46 -6.04
CA ASP A 52 -5.10 0.56 -7.16
C ASP A 52 -5.82 -0.70 -6.64
N THR A 53 -7.09 -0.86 -6.97
CA THR A 53 -7.91 -2.01 -6.51
C THR A 53 -7.67 -3.29 -7.31
N GLY A 54 -6.98 -3.22 -8.46
CA GLY A 54 -6.73 -4.36 -9.33
C GLY A 54 -5.43 -5.09 -9.00
N LYS A 55 -4.40 -4.37 -8.55
CA LYS A 55 -3.07 -4.94 -8.24
C LYS A 55 -2.76 -5.07 -6.76
N ILE A 56 -3.41 -4.29 -5.90
CA ILE A 56 -3.07 -4.25 -4.47
C ILE A 56 -3.97 -5.19 -3.67
N LYS A 57 -3.33 -6.09 -2.91
CA LYS A 57 -3.96 -6.94 -1.91
C LYS A 57 -3.59 -6.45 -0.52
N ILE A 58 -4.60 -6.21 0.32
CA ILE A 58 -4.40 -5.85 1.73
C ILE A 58 -4.53 -7.11 2.57
N ILE A 59 -3.63 -7.28 3.54
CA ILE A 59 -3.64 -8.35 4.56
C ILE A 59 -3.52 -7.78 5.97
#